data_AF-A0AAX3EM54-F1
#
_entry.id   AF-A0AAX3EM54-F1
#
_cell.length_a   1.000
_cell.length_b   1.000
_cell.length_c   1.000
_cell.angle_alpha   90.00
_cell.angle_beta   90.00
_cell.angle_gamma   90.00
#
_symmetry.space_group_name_H-M   'P 1'
#
loop_
_entity.id
_entity.type
_entity.pdbx_description
1 polymer ?
#
loop_
_entity_poly.entity_id
_entity_poly.type
_entity_poly.pdbx_seq_one_letter_code
_entity_poly.pdbx_strand_id
1 'polypeptide(L)'
;MRMDHVSYACEKDGLLATTERISAALGVDAVRGGVHPRFGTRNMIIPLADSKYLEVVEVLDHPASDKAPFGQAVRARSAAGGGWMGWCVAVDDLAPFEARLGRSAVPGNRKFPDGRELVWQQIGILGLIADPQVPYMLKWEGDPSLHPSKVYESDVKMSSLTIAGSAERVTEWLGEPVEKPLEDVAVQWMAPHGTPGIMSVTFETAAGAVTI
;
A
#
# COMPACT_ATOMS: atom_id res chain seq x y z
N MET A 1 -9.52 -12.67 3.00
CA MET A 1 -8.64 -11.48 2.90
C MET A 1 -7.67 -11.69 1.77
N ARG A 2 -7.21 -10.63 1.10
CA ARG A 2 -6.31 -10.72 -0.06
C ARG A 2 -5.32 -9.56 -0.05
N MET A 3 -4.12 -9.77 -0.60
CA MET A 3 -3.18 -8.71 -0.90
C MET A 3 -3.81 -7.72 -1.87
N ASP A 4 -3.81 -6.44 -1.50
CA ASP A 4 -4.46 -5.37 -2.25
C ASP A 4 -3.44 -4.50 -2.96
N HIS A 5 -2.47 -3.95 -2.22
CA HIS A 5 -1.44 -3.09 -2.78
C HIS A 5 -0.20 -2.97 -1.89
N VAL A 6 0.87 -2.49 -2.50
CA VAL A 6 2.06 -1.97 -1.83
C VAL A 6 2.11 -0.44 -1.97
N SER A 7 2.58 0.23 -0.93
CA SER A 7 2.74 1.69 -0.91
C SER A 7 4.23 2.06 -0.88
N TYR A 8 4.62 2.96 -1.78
CA TYR A 8 5.97 3.52 -1.93
C TYR A 8 5.91 5.03 -1.64
N ALA A 9 6.60 5.49 -0.61
CA ALA A 9 6.68 6.93 -0.33
C ALA A 9 7.67 7.59 -1.28
N CYS A 10 7.28 8.74 -1.86
CA CYS A 10 8.10 9.42 -2.84
C CYS A 10 9.48 9.80 -2.27
N GLU A 11 10.48 9.78 -3.15
CA GLU A 11 11.83 10.23 -2.85
C GLU A 11 11.92 11.76 -2.88
N LYS A 12 13.13 12.29 -2.67
CA LYS A 12 13.43 13.72 -2.54
C LYS A 12 13.04 14.58 -3.76
N ASP A 13 12.89 13.99 -4.94
CA ASP A 13 12.49 14.69 -6.16
C ASP A 13 10.98 14.66 -6.41
N GLY A 14 10.22 14.15 -5.45
CA GLY A 14 8.78 14.28 -5.37
C GLY A 14 8.02 13.22 -6.16
N LEU A 15 6.70 13.31 -6.05
CA LEU A 15 5.78 12.29 -6.53
C LEU A 15 5.95 11.93 -8.00
N LEU A 16 6.02 12.93 -8.89
CA LEU A 16 6.05 12.69 -10.34
C LEU A 16 7.34 11.99 -10.78
N ALA A 17 8.50 12.50 -10.37
CA ALA A 17 9.79 11.93 -10.75
C ALA A 17 9.97 10.52 -10.19
N THR A 18 9.56 10.27 -8.93
CA THR A 18 9.59 8.92 -8.35
C THR A 18 8.68 7.97 -9.13
N THR A 19 7.47 8.42 -9.46
CA THR A 19 6.49 7.62 -10.20
C THR A 19 6.99 7.29 -11.60
N GLU A 20 7.57 8.25 -12.32
CA GLU A 20 8.12 8.06 -13.66
C GLU A 20 9.23 7.01 -13.68
N ARG A 21 10.13 7.01 -12.68
CA ARG A 21 11.17 5.98 -12.57
C ARG A 21 10.60 4.57 -12.39
N ILE A 22 9.65 4.43 -11.46
CA ILE A 22 9.01 3.13 -11.18
C ILE A 22 8.23 2.67 -12.41
N SER A 23 7.44 3.54 -13.02
CA SER A 23 6.64 3.26 -14.23
C SER A 23 7.53 2.84 -15.40
N ALA A 24 8.62 3.56 -15.64
CA ALA A 24 9.59 3.23 -16.68
C ALA A 24 10.29 1.88 -16.42
N ALA A 25 10.63 1.57 -15.17
CA ALA A 25 11.22 0.28 -14.81
C ALA A 25 10.23 -0.88 -15.04
N LEU A 26 8.94 -0.67 -14.78
CA LEU A 26 7.90 -1.68 -14.97
C LEU A 26 7.36 -1.75 -16.41
N GLY A 27 7.66 -0.76 -17.25
CA GLY A 27 7.17 -0.69 -18.63
C GLY A 27 5.65 -0.43 -18.73
N VAL A 28 5.06 0.25 -17.75
CA VAL A 28 3.61 0.58 -17.70
C VAL A 28 3.39 2.03 -17.30
N ASP A 29 2.24 2.58 -17.68
CA ASP A 29 1.88 3.96 -17.36
C ASP A 29 1.30 4.10 -15.94
N ALA A 30 1.77 5.08 -15.19
CA ALA A 30 1.06 5.50 -13.97
C ALA A 30 -0.12 6.42 -14.30
N VAL A 31 -1.16 6.32 -13.49
CA VAL A 31 -2.33 7.21 -13.55
C VAL A 31 -2.41 8.06 -12.30
N ARG A 32 -2.97 9.27 -12.46
CA ARG A 32 -3.24 10.14 -11.32
C ARG A 32 -4.29 9.49 -10.43
N GLY A 33 -3.96 9.22 -9.17
CA GLY A 33 -4.91 8.72 -8.20
C GLY A 33 -5.78 9.86 -7.67
N GLY A 34 -5.20 10.75 -6.87
CA GLY A 34 -5.89 11.92 -6.34
C GLY A 34 -5.36 12.39 -5.00
N VAL A 35 -6.14 13.23 -4.33
CA VAL A 35 -5.86 13.71 -2.97
C VAL A 35 -6.65 12.87 -1.97
N HIS A 36 -6.02 12.56 -0.84
CA HIS A 36 -6.63 11.97 0.34
C HIS A 36 -6.90 13.08 1.38
N PRO A 37 -8.10 13.69 1.42
CA PRO A 37 -8.32 14.89 2.23
C PRO A 37 -8.15 14.61 3.72
N ARG A 38 -8.54 13.41 4.17
CA ARG A 38 -8.43 12.97 5.57
C ARG A 38 -6.99 12.71 6.01
N PHE A 39 -6.12 12.36 5.07
CA PHE A 39 -4.75 11.95 5.38
C PHE A 39 -3.72 13.03 5.05
N GLY A 40 -4.09 14.05 4.28
CA GLY A 40 -3.16 15.09 3.84
C GLY A 40 -2.08 14.51 2.93
N THR A 41 -2.43 13.59 2.05
CA THR A 41 -1.51 12.97 1.08
C THR A 41 -2.12 13.02 -0.32
N ARG A 42 -1.30 12.81 -1.35
CA ARG A 42 -1.73 12.57 -2.73
C ARG A 42 -0.95 11.39 -3.31
N ASN A 43 -1.51 10.73 -4.33
CA ASN A 43 -0.88 9.56 -4.93
C ASN A 43 -0.93 9.53 -6.46
N MET A 44 -0.02 8.73 -6.99
CA MET A 44 -0.08 8.12 -8.32
C MET A 44 -0.33 6.62 -8.12
N ILE A 45 -1.07 6.03 -9.06
CA ILE A 45 -1.41 4.61 -9.05
C ILE A 45 -0.78 3.94 -10.25
N ILE A 46 -0.21 2.77 -10.05
CA ILE A 46 0.17 1.86 -11.13
C ILE A 46 -0.69 0.61 -10.98
N PRO A 47 -1.78 0.48 -11.79
CA PRO A 47 -2.57 -0.74 -11.86
C PRO A 47 -1.72 -1.96 -12.24
N LEU A 48 -1.98 -3.07 -11.56
CA LEU A 48 -1.32 -4.36 -11.78
C LEU A 48 -2.37 -5.43 -12.09
N ALA A 49 -1.90 -6.57 -12.58
CA ALA A 49 -2.70 -7.77 -12.75
C ALA A 49 -3.33 -8.24 -11.42
N ASP A 50 -4.30 -9.15 -11.52
CA ASP A 50 -4.90 -9.85 -10.37
C ASP A 50 -5.52 -8.91 -9.33
N SER A 51 -6.10 -7.81 -9.81
CA SER A 51 -6.77 -6.76 -9.03
C SER A 51 -5.90 -6.04 -8.00
N LYS A 52 -4.58 -5.98 -8.21
CA LYS A 52 -3.62 -5.30 -7.31
C LYS A 52 -3.13 -3.98 -7.89
N TYR A 53 -2.45 -3.17 -7.09
CA TYR A 53 -1.80 -1.96 -7.58
C TYR A 53 -0.55 -1.60 -6.75
N LEU A 54 0.31 -0.75 -7.31
CA LEU A 54 1.37 -0.05 -6.60
C LEU A 54 0.91 1.40 -6.40
N GLU A 55 0.94 1.86 -5.15
CA GLU A 55 0.67 3.25 -4.80
C GLU A 55 1.97 4.02 -4.57
N VAL A 56 2.26 5.03 -5.39
CA VAL A 56 3.30 6.01 -5.09
C VAL A 56 2.64 7.18 -4.38
N VAL A 57 3.06 7.49 -3.16
CA VAL A 57 2.37 8.44 -2.29
C VAL A 57 3.31 9.54 -1.80
N GLU A 58 2.78 10.75 -1.72
CA GLU A 58 3.47 11.93 -1.23
C GLU A 58 2.60 12.63 -0.17
N VAL A 59 3.25 13.13 0.87
CA VAL A 59 2.59 13.94 1.89
C VAL A 59 2.43 15.39 1.39
N LEU A 60 1.26 15.96 1.62
CA LEU A 60 0.98 17.36 1.37
C LEU A 60 1.42 18.20 2.58
N ASP A 61 1.84 19.44 2.33
CA ASP A 61 1.99 20.42 3.39
C ASP A 61 0.61 20.92 3.85
N HIS A 62 -0.07 20.08 4.64
CA HIS A 62 -1.45 20.29 5.09
C HIS A 62 -1.63 19.80 6.54
N PRO A 63 -2.36 20.52 7.41
CA PRO A 63 -2.51 20.16 8.84
C PRO A 63 -3.08 18.76 9.10
N ALA A 64 -3.83 18.20 8.14
CA ALA A 64 -4.31 16.82 8.24
C ALA A 64 -3.16 15.80 8.27
N SER A 65 -2.07 16.07 7.55
CA SER A 65 -0.90 15.18 7.50
C SER A 65 -0.15 15.08 8.83
N ASP A 66 -0.26 16.10 9.68
CA ASP A 66 0.39 16.13 11.00
C ASP A 66 -0.37 15.29 12.04
N LYS A 67 -1.67 15.04 11.79
CA LYS A 67 -2.58 14.37 12.72
C LYS A 67 -2.95 12.96 12.28
N ALA A 68 -3.07 12.74 10.97
CA ALA A 68 -3.49 11.45 10.43
C ALA A 68 -2.30 10.47 10.43
N PRO A 69 -2.44 9.27 11.04
CA PRO A 69 -1.37 8.28 11.07
C PRO A 69 -0.80 7.95 9.69
N PHE A 70 -1.64 7.87 8.65
CA PHE A 70 -1.16 7.58 7.30
C PHE A 70 -0.29 8.72 6.75
N GLY A 71 -0.70 9.98 6.96
CA GLY A 71 0.11 11.14 6.60
C GLY A 71 1.45 11.19 7.34
N GLN A 72 1.46 10.82 8.63
CA GLN A 72 2.68 10.72 9.44
C GLN A 72 3.61 9.62 8.93
N ALA A 73 3.08 8.45 8.57
CA ALA A 73 3.87 7.34 7.99
C ALA A 73 4.54 7.75 6.67
N VAL A 74 3.77 8.37 5.76
CA VAL A 74 4.30 8.85 4.47
C VAL A 74 5.37 9.92 4.71
N ARG A 75 5.10 10.91 5.57
CA ARG A 75 6.07 11.97 5.90
C ARG A 75 7.37 11.40 6.46
N ALA A 76 7.28 10.47 7.41
CA ALA A 76 8.44 9.85 8.03
C ALA A 76 9.27 9.07 7.00
N ARG A 77 8.61 8.30 6.12
CA ARG A 77 9.32 7.52 5.09
C ARG A 77 9.96 8.41 4.03
N SER A 78 9.28 9.44 3.55
CA SER A 78 9.87 10.43 2.62
C SER A 78 11.04 11.19 3.26
N ALA A 79 10.94 11.56 4.54
CA ALA A 79 12.04 12.21 5.28
C ALA A 79 13.26 11.28 5.45
N ALA A 80 13.06 9.96 5.48
CA ALA A 80 14.11 8.95 5.48
C ALA A 80 14.68 8.64 4.08
N GLY A 81 14.27 9.38 3.05
CA GLY A 81 14.77 9.25 1.68
C GLY A 81 13.78 8.66 0.67
N GLY A 82 12.56 8.29 1.10
CA GLY A 82 11.58 7.60 0.27
C GLY A 82 11.74 6.08 0.32
N GLY A 83 11.01 5.36 -0.52
CA GLY A 83 11.07 3.89 -0.59
C GLY A 83 9.79 3.19 -0.18
N TRP A 84 9.87 1.85 -0.14
CA TRP A 84 8.79 1.03 0.37
C TRP A 84 8.38 1.43 1.79
N MET A 85 7.08 1.67 1.98
CA MET A 85 6.51 2.14 3.24
C MET A 85 5.68 1.05 3.92
N GLY A 86 4.88 0.32 3.15
CA GLY A 86 3.96 -0.67 3.71
C GLY A 86 3.18 -1.41 2.64
N TRP A 87 2.38 -2.37 3.08
CA TRP A 87 1.51 -3.19 2.25
C TRP A 87 0.15 -3.31 2.90
N CYS A 88 -0.86 -3.60 2.09
CA CYS A 88 -2.24 -3.61 2.51
C CYS A 88 -2.94 -4.91 2.11
N VAL A 89 -3.80 -5.39 3.00
CA VAL A 89 -4.73 -6.48 2.72
C VAL A 89 -6.17 -5.98 2.73
N ALA A 90 -6.91 -6.33 1.69
CA ALA A 90 -8.35 -6.09 1.61
C ALA A 90 -9.11 -7.22 2.32
N VAL A 91 -10.12 -6.84 3.10
CA VAL A 91 -10.98 -7.72 3.88
C VAL A 91 -12.45 -7.37 3.69
N ASP A 92 -13.33 -8.35 3.87
CA ASP A 92 -14.78 -8.13 3.78
C ASP A 92 -15.38 -7.63 5.11
N ASP A 93 -14.69 -7.91 6.23
CA ASP A 93 -15.06 -7.51 7.57
C ASP A 93 -13.83 -7.06 8.38
N LEU A 94 -13.93 -5.86 8.98
CA LEU A 94 -12.90 -5.27 9.82
C LEU A 94 -13.11 -5.56 11.31
N ALA A 95 -14.29 -6.02 11.73
CA ALA A 95 -14.63 -6.20 13.15
C ALA A 95 -13.64 -7.09 13.93
N PRO A 96 -13.08 -8.19 13.38
CA PRO A 96 -12.08 -8.98 14.09
C PRO A 96 -10.79 -8.19 14.38
N PHE A 97 -10.40 -7.31 13.46
CA PHE A 97 -9.20 -6.47 13.62
C PHE A 97 -9.47 -5.31 14.58
N GLU A 98 -10.66 -4.72 14.54
CA GLU A 98 -11.06 -3.69 15.50
C GLU A 98 -11.03 -4.22 16.93
N ALA A 99 -11.60 -5.42 17.14
CA ALA A 99 -11.59 -6.10 18.43
C ALA A 99 -10.16 -6.40 18.91
N ARG A 100 -9.31 -6.93 18.02
CA ARG A 100 -7.91 -7.26 18.34
C ARG A 100 -7.06 -6.03 18.65
N LEU A 101 -7.25 -4.95 17.89
CA LEU A 101 -6.45 -3.73 17.99
C LEU A 101 -7.00 -2.72 19.00
N GLY A 102 -8.16 -3.01 19.60
CA GLY A 102 -8.82 -2.20 20.62
C GLY A 102 -9.26 -0.82 20.13
N ARG A 103 -9.54 -0.68 18.83
CA ARG A 103 -9.89 0.61 18.19
C ARG A 103 -10.75 0.39 16.96
N SER A 104 -11.59 1.35 16.63
CA SER A 104 -12.39 1.32 15.39
C SER A 104 -11.53 1.62 14.17
N ALA A 105 -11.95 1.07 13.03
CA ALA A 105 -11.52 1.48 11.72
C ALA A 105 -11.94 2.94 11.47
N VAL A 106 -11.21 3.59 10.57
CA VAL A 106 -11.46 4.98 10.19
C VAL A 106 -11.79 5.08 8.71
N PRO A 107 -12.67 6.01 8.32
CA PRO A 107 -12.99 6.21 6.92
C PRO A 107 -11.80 6.81 6.16
N GLY A 108 -11.52 6.28 4.99
CA GLY A 108 -10.65 6.85 3.98
C GLY A 108 -11.45 7.26 2.75
N ASN A 109 -11.00 8.29 2.05
CA ASN A 109 -11.61 8.72 0.81
C ASN A 109 -10.59 9.38 -0.13
N ARG A 110 -10.84 9.23 -1.43
CA ARG A 110 -10.10 9.86 -2.51
C ARG A 110 -11.07 10.48 -3.50
N LYS A 111 -10.85 11.76 -3.83
CA LYS A 111 -11.66 12.48 -4.82
C LYS A 111 -11.00 12.45 -6.20
N PHE A 112 -11.76 12.03 -7.20
CA PHE A 112 -11.36 12.12 -8.60
C PHE A 112 -11.60 13.54 -9.13
N PRO A 113 -10.87 13.97 -10.19
CA PRO A 113 -11.08 15.29 -10.81
C PRO A 113 -12.50 15.49 -11.38
N ASP A 114 -13.19 14.41 -11.77
CA ASP A 114 -14.54 14.42 -12.33
C ASP A 114 -15.66 14.42 -11.26
N GLY A 115 -15.29 14.53 -9.98
CA GLY A 115 -16.23 14.59 -8.87
C GLY A 115 -16.66 13.24 -8.31
N ARG A 116 -16.26 12.12 -8.92
CA ARG A 116 -16.42 10.79 -8.30
C ARG A 116 -15.61 10.70 -7.01
N GLU A 117 -16.03 9.80 -6.13
CA GLU A 117 -15.36 9.56 -4.85
C GLU A 117 -15.16 8.06 -4.63
N LEU A 118 -13.91 7.66 -4.36
CA LEU A 118 -13.56 6.33 -3.89
C LEU A 118 -13.53 6.37 -2.36
N VAL A 119 -14.17 5.40 -1.70
CA VAL A 119 -14.31 5.34 -0.24
C VAL A 119 -13.96 3.95 0.29
N TRP A 120 -13.46 3.90 1.53
CA TRP A 120 -13.11 2.67 2.23
C TRP A 120 -13.07 2.90 3.73
N GLN A 121 -13.00 1.82 4.51
CA GLN A 121 -12.60 1.82 5.91
C GLN A 121 -11.20 1.23 6.03
N GLN A 122 -10.37 1.72 6.96
CA GLN A 122 -9.05 1.16 7.22
C GLN A 122 -8.68 1.10 8.69
N ILE A 123 -7.81 0.15 9.05
CA ILE A 123 -7.23 0.00 10.38
C ILE A 123 -5.81 -0.56 10.29
N GLY A 124 -4.99 -0.33 11.32
CA GLY A 124 -3.65 -0.93 11.42
C GLY A 124 -2.48 -0.01 11.07
N ILE A 125 -2.73 1.22 10.60
CA ILE A 125 -1.64 2.18 10.26
C ILE A 125 -0.70 2.46 11.44
N LEU A 126 -1.23 2.57 12.66
CA LEU A 126 -0.39 2.74 13.85
C LEU A 126 0.44 1.49 14.16
N GLY A 127 -0.04 0.31 13.77
CA GLY A 127 0.74 -0.93 13.80
C GLY A 127 1.86 -0.91 12.78
N LEU A 128 1.57 -0.52 11.53
CA LEU A 128 2.57 -0.33 10.47
C LEU A 128 3.69 0.64 10.91
N ILE A 129 3.34 1.76 11.55
CA ILE A 129 4.34 2.72 12.05
C ILE A 129 5.25 2.09 13.11
N ALA A 130 4.68 1.29 14.01
CA ALA A 130 5.43 0.67 15.10
C ALA A 130 6.24 -0.56 14.65
N ASP A 131 5.74 -1.27 13.64
CA ASP A 131 6.26 -2.55 13.16
C ASP A 131 6.05 -2.69 11.64
N PRO A 132 6.91 -2.10 10.78
CA PRO A 132 6.64 -1.99 9.34
C PRO A 132 6.54 -3.30 8.55
N GLN A 133 6.79 -4.45 9.17
CA GLN A 133 6.53 -5.76 8.55
C GLN A 133 5.02 -6.07 8.48
N VAL A 134 4.19 -5.50 9.35
CA VAL A 134 2.76 -5.85 9.41
C VAL A 134 1.96 -5.02 8.41
N PRO A 135 0.98 -5.63 7.71
CA PRO A 135 0.12 -4.90 6.82
C PRO A 135 -0.90 -4.08 7.59
N TYR A 136 -1.45 -3.06 6.95
CA TYR A 136 -2.72 -2.49 7.37
C TYR A 136 -3.86 -3.12 6.58
N MET A 137 -5.07 -3.06 7.13
CA MET A 137 -6.24 -3.70 6.56
C MET A 137 -7.19 -2.62 6.07
N LEU A 138 -7.83 -2.87 4.93
CA LEU A 138 -8.93 -2.05 4.45
C LEU A 138 -10.13 -2.88 4.04
N LYS A 139 -11.28 -2.22 4.01
CA LYS A 139 -12.50 -2.69 3.37
C LYS A 139 -12.94 -1.64 2.37
N TRP A 140 -12.93 -1.99 1.09
CA TRP A 140 -13.48 -1.14 0.05
C TRP A 140 -14.99 -0.98 0.21
N GLU A 141 -15.48 0.24 -0.03
CA GLU A 141 -16.89 0.59 0.02
C GLU A 141 -17.28 1.32 -1.28
N GLY A 142 -18.59 1.43 -1.54
CA GLY A 142 -19.08 2.15 -2.73
C GLY A 142 -18.95 1.35 -4.03
N ASP A 143 -18.69 2.06 -5.13
CA ASP A 143 -18.66 1.48 -6.48
C ASP A 143 -17.35 0.71 -6.73
N PRO A 144 -17.39 -0.62 -6.90
CA PRO A 144 -16.19 -1.43 -7.12
C PRO A 144 -15.49 -1.16 -8.46
N SER A 145 -16.14 -0.49 -9.43
CA SER A 145 -15.50 -0.06 -10.67
C SER A 145 -14.46 1.05 -10.46
N LEU A 146 -14.52 1.75 -9.31
CA LEU A 146 -13.59 2.82 -8.95
C LEU A 146 -12.29 2.29 -8.32
N HIS A 147 -12.18 0.98 -8.12
CA HIS A 147 -11.01 0.35 -7.51
C HIS A 147 -9.73 0.72 -8.30
N PRO A 148 -8.60 1.06 -7.64
CA PRO A 148 -7.42 1.56 -8.34
C PRO A 148 -6.83 0.63 -9.41
N SER A 149 -6.98 -0.69 -9.25
CA SER A 149 -6.56 -1.68 -10.26
C SER A 149 -7.47 -1.78 -11.50
N LYS A 150 -8.62 -1.10 -11.52
CA LYS A 150 -9.58 -1.13 -12.63
C LYS A 150 -9.45 0.03 -13.61
N VAL A 151 -8.44 0.89 -13.44
CA VAL A 151 -8.25 2.04 -14.33
C VAL A 151 -7.90 1.60 -15.76
N TYR A 152 -7.07 0.57 -15.90
CA TYR A 152 -6.79 -0.12 -17.16
C TYR A 152 -6.37 -1.57 -16.86
N GLU A 153 -6.45 -2.44 -17.87
CA GLU A 153 -5.95 -3.82 -17.76
C GLU A 153 -4.43 -3.85 -17.90
N SER A 154 -3.75 -4.37 -16.88
CA SER A 154 -2.30 -4.44 -16.78
C SER A 154 -1.84 -5.89 -16.79
N ASP A 155 -0.86 -6.21 -17.62
CA ASP A 155 -0.20 -7.52 -17.65
C ASP A 155 0.95 -7.63 -16.64
N VAL A 156 1.29 -6.53 -15.93
CA VAL A 156 2.34 -6.55 -14.92
C VAL A 156 1.82 -7.20 -13.64
N LYS A 157 2.45 -8.30 -13.23
CA LYS A 157 2.06 -9.07 -12.05
C LYS A 157 3.04 -8.84 -10.90
N MET A 158 2.55 -8.50 -9.72
CA MET A 158 3.36 -8.57 -8.49
C MET A 158 3.53 -10.03 -8.08
N SER A 159 4.73 -10.58 -8.25
CA SER A 159 5.01 -11.99 -8.02
C SER A 159 5.64 -12.30 -6.67
N SER A 160 6.38 -11.36 -6.07
CA SER A 160 7.06 -11.59 -4.80
C SER A 160 7.20 -10.33 -3.95
N LEU A 161 7.09 -10.50 -2.62
CA LEU A 161 7.53 -9.53 -1.62
C LEU A 161 8.71 -10.12 -0.85
N THR A 162 9.74 -9.30 -0.62
CA THR A 162 10.78 -9.60 0.36
C THR A 162 10.54 -8.74 1.60
N ILE A 163 10.32 -9.36 2.74
CA ILE A 163 9.99 -8.68 4.00
C ILE A 163 11.06 -8.99 5.04
N ALA A 164 11.69 -7.94 5.58
CA ALA A 164 12.47 -8.07 6.80
C ALA A 164 11.50 -8.22 7.98
N GLY A 165 11.59 -9.33 8.70
CA GLY A 165 10.63 -9.68 9.75
C GLY A 165 10.40 -11.17 9.86
N SER A 166 9.25 -11.57 10.41
CA SER A 166 8.89 -12.98 10.58
C SER A 166 7.44 -13.26 10.19
N ALA A 167 7.22 -14.43 9.58
CA ALA A 167 5.91 -14.91 9.16
C ALA A 167 4.97 -15.08 10.35
N GLU A 168 5.51 -15.50 11.50
CA GLU A 168 4.76 -15.71 12.74
C GLU A 168 4.17 -14.40 13.24
N ARG A 169 4.95 -13.32 13.21
CA ARG A 169 4.50 -12.00 13.65
C ARG A 169 3.35 -11.48 12.80
N VAL A 170 3.47 -11.62 11.48
CA VAL A 170 2.41 -11.20 10.55
C VAL A 170 1.19 -12.11 10.64
N THR A 171 1.37 -13.40 10.85
CA THR A 171 0.28 -14.36 11.10
C THR A 171 -0.50 -14.01 12.37
N GLU A 172 0.20 -13.68 13.47
CA GLU A 172 -0.41 -13.22 14.72
C GLU A 172 -1.21 -11.93 14.49
N TRP A 173 -0.63 -10.98 13.77
CA TRP A 173 -1.26 -9.70 13.45
C TRP A 173 -2.56 -9.89 12.65
N LEU A 174 -2.52 -10.71 11.61
CA LEU A 174 -3.66 -10.99 10.74
C LEU A 174 -4.70 -11.89 11.43
N GLY A 175 -4.27 -12.74 12.36
CA GLY A 175 -5.10 -13.73 13.02
C GLY A 175 -5.42 -14.95 12.17
N GLU A 176 -4.71 -15.10 11.05
CA GLU A 176 -4.70 -16.30 10.21
C GLU A 176 -3.36 -16.42 9.47
N PRO A 177 -3.01 -17.60 8.93
CA PRO A 177 -1.73 -17.81 8.25
C PRO A 177 -1.50 -16.79 7.14
N VAL A 178 -0.32 -16.15 7.16
CA VAL A 178 0.06 -15.07 6.23
C VAL A 178 0.03 -15.49 4.75
N GLU A 179 0.14 -16.79 4.50
CA GLU A 179 0.07 -17.37 3.15
C GLU A 179 -1.33 -17.23 2.53
N LYS A 180 -2.40 -17.10 3.33
CA LYS A 180 -3.76 -16.96 2.81
C LYS A 180 -3.98 -15.65 2.04
N PRO A 181 -3.76 -14.46 2.61
CA PRO A 181 -3.89 -13.23 1.84
C PRO A 181 -2.88 -13.10 0.70
N LEU A 182 -1.79 -13.89 0.74
CA LEU A 182 -0.68 -13.82 -0.21
C LEU A 182 -0.63 -15.05 -1.12
N GLU A 183 -1.74 -15.75 -1.32
CA GLU A 183 -1.77 -17.01 -2.09
C GLU A 183 -1.17 -16.87 -3.50
N ASP A 184 -1.35 -15.71 -4.13
CA ASP A 184 -0.85 -15.40 -5.48
C ASP A 184 0.49 -14.63 -5.49
N VAL A 185 1.09 -14.38 -4.32
CA VAL A 185 2.30 -13.56 -4.18
C VAL A 185 3.29 -14.24 -3.24
N ALA A 186 4.42 -14.67 -3.77
CA ALA A 186 5.46 -15.29 -2.96
C ALA A 186 5.98 -14.31 -1.88
N VAL A 187 6.32 -14.83 -0.70
CA VAL A 187 6.91 -14.01 0.36
C VAL A 187 8.22 -14.61 0.82
N GLN A 188 9.28 -13.81 0.73
CA GLN A 188 10.59 -14.14 1.26
C GLN A 188 10.81 -13.38 2.57
N TRP A 189 10.91 -14.12 3.66
CA TRP A 189 11.23 -13.57 4.98
C TRP A 189 12.74 -13.52 5.17
N MET A 190 13.27 -12.36 5.53
CA MET A 190 14.70 -12.18 5.78
C MET A 190 14.96 -11.37 7.04
N ALA A 191 16.22 -11.32 7.46
CA ALA A 191 16.71 -10.45 8.53
C ALA A 191 15.73 -10.33 9.73
N PRO A 192 15.39 -11.44 10.43
CA PRO A 192 14.36 -11.43 11.48
C PRO A 192 14.72 -10.57 12.70
N HIS A 193 15.96 -10.09 12.78
CA HIS A 193 16.47 -9.18 13.81
C HIS A 193 16.93 -7.82 13.24
N GLY A 194 16.70 -7.56 11.94
CA GLY A 194 16.96 -6.28 11.29
C GLY A 194 15.81 -5.29 11.46
N THR A 195 15.89 -4.14 10.79
CA THR A 195 14.77 -3.19 10.74
C THR A 195 13.63 -3.80 9.93
N PRO A 196 12.44 -4.01 10.50
CA PRO A 196 11.34 -4.67 9.81
C PRO A 196 10.78 -3.80 8.68
N GLY A 197 10.22 -4.44 7.65
CA GLY A 197 9.57 -3.77 6.53
C GLY A 197 9.76 -4.47 5.19
N ILE A 198 9.13 -3.93 4.14
CA ILE A 198 9.33 -4.39 2.76
C ILE A 198 10.73 -3.97 2.31
N MET A 199 11.53 -4.95 1.90
CA MET A 199 12.88 -4.75 1.39
C MET A 199 12.88 -4.59 -0.13
N SER A 200 12.04 -5.38 -0.81
CA SER A 200 11.86 -5.29 -2.26
C SER A 200 10.53 -5.91 -2.68
N VAL A 201 10.06 -5.53 -3.87
CA VAL A 201 8.92 -6.14 -4.54
C VAL A 201 9.33 -6.52 -5.96
N THR A 202 9.05 -7.76 -6.36
CA THR A 202 9.33 -8.25 -7.70
C THR A 202 8.04 -8.28 -8.53
N PHE A 203 8.17 -7.77 -9.75
CA PHE A 203 7.10 -7.66 -10.73
C PHE A 203 7.49 -8.43 -11.99
N GLU A 204 6.62 -9.31 -12.46
CA GLU A 204 6.72 -9.90 -13.80
C GLU A 204 6.21 -8.90 -14.82
N THR A 205 7.06 -8.54 -15.77
CA THR A 205 6.74 -7.60 -16.86
C THR A 205 6.96 -8.29 -18.21
N ALA A 206 6.54 -7.65 -19.30
CA ALA A 206 6.86 -8.12 -20.66
C ALA A 206 8.37 -8.20 -20.96
N ALA A 207 9.19 -7.45 -20.23
CA ALA A 207 10.66 -7.46 -20.36
C ALA A 207 11.37 -8.43 -19.40
N GLY A 208 10.60 -9.19 -18.60
CA GLY A 208 11.11 -10.08 -17.56
C GLY A 208 10.85 -9.56 -16.14
N ALA A 209 11.40 -10.26 -15.14
CA ALA A 209 11.24 -9.91 -13.74
C ALA A 209 12.01 -8.63 -13.39
N VAL A 210 11.33 -7.67 -12.78
CA VAL A 210 11.87 -6.40 -12.31
C VAL A 210 11.68 -6.33 -10.80
N THR A 211 12.78 -6.14 -10.07
CA THR A 211 12.74 -5.95 -8.61
C THR A 211 13.01 -4.50 -8.27
N ILE A 212 12.12 -3.91 -7.50
CA ILE A 212 12.19 -2.54 -6.98
C ILE A 212 12.33 -2.57 -5.47
#